data_AF-A0A382D133-F1
#
_entry.id   AF-A0A382D133-F1
#
_cell.length_a   1.000
_cell.length_b   1.000
_cell.length_c   1.000
_cell.angle_alpha   90.00
_cell.angle_beta   90.00
_cell.angle_gamma   90.00
#
_symmetry.space_group_name_H-M   'P 1'
#
loop_
_entity.id
_entity.type
_entity.pdbx_description
1 polymer ?
#
loop_
_entity_poly.entity_id
_entity_poly.type
_entity_poly.pdbx_seq_one_letter_code
_entity_poly.pdbx_strand_id
1 'polypeptide(L)'
;MENQIYNSSVIVENYQVHYSFKRQTPQKHLNVWGKYYQWVHQQKQIQKFLEAYFLADGKPKVGDEICFDTQPSKITITKIDENYVRSKAEQELYKVEEEFKRIKNKIKKL
;
A
#
# COMPACT_ATOMS: atom_id res chain seq x y z
N MET A 1 17.27 15.99 1.62
CA MET A 1 16.04 15.49 2.26
C MET A 1 16.43 14.21 2.96
N GLU A 2 16.54 14.26 4.29
CA GLU A 2 16.92 13.11 5.11
C GLU A 2 15.92 11.97 4.93
N ASN A 3 16.39 10.74 5.18
CA ASN A 3 15.64 9.49 5.08
C ASN A 3 14.46 9.48 6.07
N GLN A 4 13.39 10.18 5.74
CA GLN A 4 12.18 10.21 6.54
C GLN A 4 11.50 8.84 6.48
N ILE A 5 11.26 8.28 7.67
CA ILE A 5 10.44 7.09 7.86
C ILE A 5 8.98 7.55 7.84
N TYR A 6 8.18 6.92 6.99
CA TYR A 6 6.75 7.19 6.87
C TYR A 6 5.98 6.01 7.42
N ASN A 7 4.92 6.31 8.17
CA ASN A 7 3.98 5.33 8.68
C ASN A 7 2.72 5.35 7.82
N SER A 8 2.22 4.17 7.47
CA SER A 8 0.98 4.00 6.72
C SER A 8 0.29 2.72 7.17
N SER A 9 -0.91 2.48 6.66
CA SER A 9 -1.62 1.23 6.89
C SER A 9 -2.31 0.73 5.64
N VAL A 10 -2.52 -0.59 5.56
CA VAL A 10 -3.30 -1.24 4.53
C VAL A 10 -4.32 -2.16 5.19
N ILE A 11 -5.52 -2.23 4.64
CA ILE A 11 -6.58 -3.09 5.14
C ILE A 11 -6.68 -4.30 4.22
N VAL A 12 -6.31 -5.48 4.73
CA VAL A 12 -6.41 -6.75 4.01
C VAL A 12 -7.37 -7.64 4.79
N GLU A 13 -8.45 -8.07 4.13
CA GLU A 13 -9.54 -8.83 4.78
C GLU A 13 -10.08 -8.10 6.03
N ASN A 14 -9.93 -8.71 7.21
CA ASN A 14 -10.30 -8.20 8.53
C ASN A 14 -9.08 -7.73 9.34
N TYR A 15 -7.95 -7.45 8.69
CA TYR A 15 -6.75 -6.92 9.32
C TYR A 15 -6.48 -5.50 8.86
N GLN A 16 -6.14 -4.62 9.80
CA GLN A 16 -5.48 -3.35 9.49
C GLN A 16 -4.01 -3.46 9.87
N VAL A 17 -3.16 -3.38 8.86
CA VAL A 17 -1.73 -3.64 8.96
C VAL A 17 -1.01 -2.32 8.87
N HIS A 18 -0.34 -1.93 9.94
CA HIS A 18 0.47 -0.73 10.02
C HIS A 18 1.91 -1.08 9.69
N TYR A 19 2.51 -0.25 8.86
CA TYR A 19 3.87 -0.45 8.41
C TYR A 19 4.60 0.87 8.30
N SER A 20 5.92 0.78 8.42
CA SER A 20 6.83 1.89 8.21
C SER A 20 7.74 1.59 7.02
N PHE A 21 8.09 2.62 6.25
CA PHE A 21 9.03 2.47 5.15
C PHE A 21 9.81 3.76 4.93
N LYS A 22 11.00 3.63 4.34
CA LYS A 22 11.81 4.79 3.96
C LYS A 22 11.33 5.34 2.63
N ARG A 23 10.90 6.60 2.60
CA ARG A 23 10.45 7.24 1.35
C ARG A 23 11.61 7.35 0.36
N GLN A 24 11.31 7.12 -0.91
CA GLN A 24 12.29 7.35 -1.97
C GLN A 24 12.59 8.84 -2.07
N THR A 25 13.87 9.18 -2.24
CA THR A 25 14.24 10.57 -2.49
C THR A 25 13.59 11.02 -3.80
N PRO A 26 12.77 12.09 -3.79
CA PRO A 26 12.14 12.57 -5.01
C PRO A 26 13.19 12.98 -6.03
N GLN A 27 12.95 12.70 -7.31
CA GLN A 27 13.90 13.08 -8.35
C GLN A 27 14.06 14.61 -8.41
N LYS A 28 15.31 15.09 -8.45
CA LYS A 28 15.63 16.52 -8.33
C LYS A 28 15.01 17.37 -9.45
N HIS A 29 14.88 16.81 -10.65
CA HIS A 29 14.39 17.51 -11.85
C HIS A 29 12.86 17.62 -11.92
N LEU A 30 12.12 16.92 -11.06
CA LEU A 30 10.66 16.97 -11.06
C LEU A 30 10.14 18.27 -10.41
N ASN A 31 9.10 18.84 -11.02
CA ASN A 31 8.33 19.91 -10.40
C ASN A 31 7.50 19.39 -9.21
N VAL A 32 6.78 20.28 -8.51
CA VAL A 32 6.00 19.94 -7.32
C VAL A 32 4.99 18.82 -7.61
N TRP A 33 4.28 18.91 -8.74
CA TRP A 33 3.31 17.90 -9.16
C TRP A 33 3.97 16.55 -9.50
N GLY A 34 5.10 16.56 -10.19
CA GLY A 34 5.86 15.35 -10.51
C GLY A 34 6.33 14.63 -9.24
N LYS A 35 6.81 15.38 -8.24
CA LYS A 35 7.18 14.84 -6.92
C LYS A 35 5.97 14.26 -6.18
N TYR A 36 4.81 14.89 -6.29
CA TYR A 36 3.55 14.40 -5.73
C TYR A 36 3.11 13.08 -6.41
N TYR A 37 3.09 13.03 -7.74
CA TYR A 37 2.72 11.81 -8.47
C TYR A 37 3.69 10.66 -8.21
N GLN A 38 4.99 10.94 -8.12
CA GLN A 38 6.00 9.94 -7.74
C GLN A 38 5.69 9.36 -6.35
N TRP A 39 5.34 10.22 -5.39
CA TRP A 39 4.96 9.80 -4.04
C TRP A 39 3.68 8.94 -4.03
N VAL A 40 2.62 9.41 -4.69
CA VAL A 40 1.35 8.68 -4.79
C VAL A 40 1.55 7.32 -5.46
N HIS A 41 2.36 7.27 -6.50
CA HIS A 41 2.72 6.02 -7.17
C HIS A 41 3.43 5.07 -6.21
N GLN A 42 4.42 5.55 -5.44
CA GLN A 42 5.12 4.74 -4.45
C GLN A 42 4.15 4.14 -3.41
N GLN A 43 3.23 4.96 -2.87
CA GLN A 43 2.20 4.47 -1.93
C GLN A 43 1.36 3.34 -2.54
N LYS A 44 0.87 3.55 -3.77
CA LYS A 44 0.04 2.56 -4.46
C LYS A 44 0.79 1.26 -4.75
N GLN A 45 2.08 1.32 -5.04
CA GLN A 45 2.90 0.12 -5.26
C GLN A 45 3.05 -0.68 -3.96
N ILE A 46 3.39 -0.01 -2.85
CA ILE A 46 3.50 -0.66 -1.54
C ILE A 46 2.19 -1.30 -1.12
N GLN A 47 1.08 -0.57 -1.25
CA GLN A 47 -0.25 -1.08 -0.90
C GLN A 47 -0.57 -2.36 -1.68
N LYS A 48 -0.43 -2.35 -3.01
CA LYS A 48 -0.69 -3.52 -3.85
C LYS A 48 0.23 -4.69 -3.52
N PHE A 49 1.49 -4.40 -3.24
CA PHE A 49 2.45 -5.41 -2.88
C PHE A 49 2.08 -6.09 -1.56
N LEU A 50 1.75 -5.31 -0.52
CA LEU A 50 1.31 -5.87 0.75
C LEU A 50 -0.02 -6.63 0.60
N GLU A 51 -0.99 -6.10 -0.13
CA GLU A 51 -2.23 -6.84 -0.44
C GLU A 51 -1.94 -8.20 -1.10
N ALA A 52 -1.02 -8.25 -2.08
CA ALA A 52 -0.64 -9.48 -2.75
C ALA A 52 0.17 -10.43 -1.85
N TYR A 53 1.14 -9.91 -1.10
CA TYR A 53 1.97 -10.67 -0.16
C TYR A 53 1.11 -11.37 0.89
N PHE A 54 0.15 -10.65 1.47
CA PHE A 54 -0.77 -11.24 2.46
C PHE A 54 -1.60 -12.38 1.89
N LEU A 55 -2.00 -12.30 0.62
CA LEU A 55 -2.77 -13.34 -0.04
C LEU A 55 -1.91 -14.56 -0.43
N ALA A 56 -0.62 -14.36 -0.70
CA ALA A 56 0.27 -15.42 -1.18
C ALA A 56 1.04 -16.11 -0.04
N ASP A 57 1.72 -15.33 0.80
CA ASP A 57 2.62 -15.80 1.86
C ASP A 57 1.94 -15.82 3.25
N GLY A 58 0.71 -15.30 3.32
CA GLY A 58 -0.09 -15.24 4.54
C GLY A 58 0.19 -14.00 5.39
N LYS A 59 -0.40 -13.98 6.59
CA LYS A 59 -0.33 -12.86 7.52
C LYS A 59 1.10 -12.71 8.10
N PRO A 60 1.77 -11.54 7.93
CA PRO A 60 3.06 -11.26 8.54
C PRO A 60 2.92 -11.03 10.05
N LYS A 61 4.06 -10.92 10.73
CA LYS A 61 4.18 -10.62 12.15
C LYS A 61 4.69 -9.19 12.35
N VAL A 62 4.37 -8.63 13.52
CA VAL A 62 4.94 -7.36 13.95
C VAL A 62 6.46 -7.54 14.10
N GLY A 63 7.23 -6.62 13.52
CA GLY A 63 8.68 -6.67 13.45
C GLY A 63 9.22 -7.29 12.16
N ASP A 64 8.38 -7.92 11.33
CA ASP A 64 8.82 -8.46 10.04
C ASP A 64 9.31 -7.33 9.12
N GLU A 65 10.45 -7.59 8.46
CA GLU A 65 10.99 -6.75 7.39
C GLU A 65 10.67 -7.40 6.05
N ILE A 66 9.77 -6.78 5.28
CA ILE A 66 9.41 -7.23 3.94
C ILE A 66 10.20 -6.38 2.93
N CYS A 67 11.01 -7.06 2.12
CA CYS A 67 11.79 -6.43 1.06
C CYS A 67 10.95 -6.34 -0.21
N PHE A 68 10.88 -5.14 -0.80
CA PHE A 68 10.22 -4.89 -2.07
C PHE A 68 11.28 -4.48 -3.10
N ASP A 69 11.54 -5.36 -4.07
CA ASP A 69 12.64 -5.21 -5.05
C ASP A 69 12.56 -3.89 -5.85
N THR A 70 11.36 -3.34 -6.03
CA THR A 70 11.15 -2.09 -6.79
C THR A 70 11.06 -0.82 -5.92
N GLN A 71 11.52 -0.92 -4.67
CA GLN A 71 11.60 0.14 -3.65
C GLN A 71 10.24 0.68 -3.16
N PRO A 72 10.11 1.04 -1.86
CA PRO A 72 11.16 1.23 -0.85
C PRO A 72 11.77 -0.08 -0.37
N SER A 73 13.09 -0.07 -0.21
CA SER A 73 13.92 -1.27 -0.01
C SER A 73 13.60 -2.06 1.26
N LYS A 74 12.89 -1.46 2.22
CA LYS A 74 12.44 -2.12 3.45
C LYS A 74 11.11 -1.55 3.92
N ILE A 75 10.14 -2.44 4.10
CA ILE A 75 8.87 -2.18 4.76
C ILE A 75 8.88 -2.97 6.07
N THR A 76 8.74 -2.29 7.20
CA THR A 76 8.71 -2.92 8.53
C THR A 76 7.30 -2.89 9.08
N ILE A 77 6.75 -4.05 9.43
CA ILE A 77 5.42 -4.14 10.04
C ILE A 77 5.51 -3.66 11.49
N THR A 78 4.75 -2.63 11.84
CA THR A 78 4.82 -1.98 13.16
C THR A 78 3.67 -2.39 14.07
N LYS A 79 2.51 -2.72 13.50
CA LYS A 79 1.31 -3.14 14.24
C LYS A 79 0.35 -3.87 13.32
N ILE A 80 -0.39 -4.84 13.87
CA ILE A 80 -1.51 -5.48 13.17
C ILE A 80 -2.72 -5.43 14.08
N ASP A 81 -3.76 -4.74 13.64
CA ASP A 81 -5.06 -4.74 14.28
C ASP A 81 -5.89 -5.89 13.71
N GLU A 82 -6.21 -6.86 14.56
CA GLU A 82 -7.06 -8.00 14.22
C GLU A 82 -8.54 -7.65 14.35
N ASN A 83 -9.39 -8.32 13.57
CA ASN A 83 -10.84 -8.11 13.57
C ASN A 83 -11.23 -6.65 13.26
N TYR A 84 -10.45 -6.01 12.39
CA TYR A 84 -10.73 -4.65 11.94
C TYR A 84 -12.03 -4.61 11.14
N VAL A 85 -12.97 -3.80 11.63
CA VAL A 85 -14.25 -3.54 10.95
C VAL A 85 -14.16 -2.19 10.27
N ARG A 86 -14.24 -2.19 8.93
CA ARG A 86 -14.31 -0.97 8.12
C ARG A 86 -15.49 -0.12 8.56
N SER A 87 -15.28 1.19 8.63
CA SER A 87 -16.37 2.15 8.74
C SER A 87 -17.29 2.08 7.51
N LYS A 88 -18.49 2.66 7.63
CA LYS A 88 -19.45 2.71 6.51
C LYS A 88 -18.84 3.33 5.25
N ALA A 89 -18.11 4.45 5.40
CA ALA A 89 -17.49 5.14 4.27
C ALA A 89 -16.37 4.30 3.63
N GLU A 90 -15.51 3.65 4.43
CA GLU A 90 -14.48 2.75 3.91
C GLU A 90 -15.08 1.54 3.19
N GLN A 91 -16.19 1.02 3.70
CA GLN A 91 -16.90 -0.09 3.07
C GLN A 91 -17.51 0.33 1.71
N GLU A 92 -18.04 1.53 1.61
CA GLU A 92 -18.56 2.09 0.35
C GLU A 92 -17.42 2.29 -0.66
N LEU A 93 -16.30 2.87 -0.23
CA LEU A 93 -15.11 3.03 -1.07
C LEU A 93 -14.59 1.68 -1.60
N TYR A 94 -14.48 0.69 -0.72
CA TYR A 94 -14.04 -0.66 -1.10
C TYR A 94 -14.93 -1.29 -2.18
N LYS A 95 -16.26 -1.15 -2.05
CA LYS A 95 -17.21 -1.65 -3.06
C LYS A 95 -17.00 -0.99 -4.42
N VAL A 96 -16.83 0.34 -4.42
CA VAL A 96 -16.57 1.11 -5.64
C VAL A 96 -15.26 0.67 -6.30
N GLU A 97 -14.19 0.49 -5.53
CA GLU A 97 -12.91 0.00 -6.05
C GLU A 97 -13.02 -1.39 -6.68
N GLU A 98 -13.76 -2.32 -6.05
CA GLU A 98 -14.01 -3.66 -6.59
C GLU A 98 -14.82 -3.63 -7.89
N GLU A 99 -15.83 -2.77 -7.99
CA GLU A 99 -16.58 -2.56 -9.23
C GLU A 99 -15.68 -2.03 -10.36
N PHE A 100 -14.82 -1.05 -10.07
CA PHE A 100 -13.86 -0.53 -11.04
C PHE A 100 -12.87 -1.61 -11.50
N LYS A 101 -12.37 -2.46 -10.61
CA LYS A 101 -11.50 -3.59 -10.97
C LYS A 101 -12.23 -4.56 -11.90
N ARG A 102 -13.49 -4.89 -11.62
CA ARG A 102 -14.31 -5.77 -12.47
C ARG A 102 -14.50 -5.18 -13.87
N ILE A 103 -14.85 -3.90 -13.98
CA ILE A 103 -15.03 -3.22 -15.27
C ILE A 103 -13.72 -3.20 -16.06
N LYS A 104 -12.61 -2.82 -15.42
CA LYS A 104 -11.28 -2.79 -16.05
C LYS A 104 -10.88 -4.15 -16.62
N ASN A 105 -11.15 -5.23 -15.88
CA ASN A 105 -10.85 -6.58 -16.32
C ASN A 105 -11.73 -7.05 -17.48
N LYS A 106 -12.98 -6.57 -17.58
CA LYS A 106 -13.83 -6.82 -18.76
C LYS A 106 -13.27 -6.12 -19.99
N ILE A 107 -12.87 -4.85 -19.86
CA ILE A 107 -12.31 -4.06 -20.98
C ILE A 107 -10.99 -4.68 -21.48
N LYS A 108 -10.12 -5.14 -20.57
CA LYS A 108 -8.84 -5.80 -20.95
C LYS A 108 -9.00 -7.13 -21.70
N LYS A 109 -10.17 -7.75 -21.67
CA LYS A 109 -10.46 -9.05 -22.32
C LYS A 109 -11.13 -8.89 -23.69
N LEU A 110 -11.51 -7.65 -24.05
CA LEU A 110 -11.98 -7.28 -25.39
C LEU A 110 -10.78 -6.92 -26.27
#